data_AF-X1DZM3-F1
#
_entry.id   AF-X1DZM3-F1
#
_cell.length_a   1.000
_cell.length_b   1.000
_cell.length_c   1.000
_cell.angle_alpha   90.00
_cell.angle_beta   90.00
_cell.angle_gamma   90.00
#
_symmetry.space_group_name_H-M   'P 1'
#
loop_
_entity.id
_entity.type
_entity.pdbx_description
1 polymer ?
#
loop_
_entity_poly.entity_id
_entity_poly.type
_entity_poly.pdbx_seq_one_letter_code
_entity_poly.pdbx_strand_id
1 'polypeptide(L)'
;QLKGDELWLCEGELDTLCAISNGLPAVSVTGGAGSWKDDFTPLFKGKTVYIVYDCDEAGRKGSEKIASTLHGVACVKVIDLGLENGEDLTNWFVDYGRNKEELREEAKRTPVFKKITKAEQKTTDNVLRLVSQSLSVRKLLEKDLPEEEFLIGGGIIPKEGYVLLAGLTKEGKTILALQMGLHLVSATPFLERFPINNKAKVLYIFAENTLNGLNNILRKQIVGLRDRDYKISVNDLDNFILQKAKGLFLDTSEGSKELDELVRIHSPNVVFIDPISLFTRNNMNK
;
A
#
# COMPACT_ATOMS: atom_id res chain seq x y z
N GLN A 1 -24.12 42.03 11.23
CA GLN A 1 -23.73 40.86 12.04
C GLN A 1 -22.22 40.62 12.08
N LEU A 2 -21.48 40.76 10.98
CA LEU A 2 -20.04 40.43 10.88
C LEU A 2 -19.04 41.23 11.77
N LYS A 3 -19.51 42.18 12.59
CA LYS A 3 -18.65 42.95 13.50
C LYS A 3 -18.25 42.20 14.78
N GLY A 4 -18.99 41.14 15.15
CA GLY A 4 -18.70 40.34 16.35
C GLY A 4 -17.68 39.22 16.12
N ASP A 5 -17.09 38.71 17.20
CA ASP A 5 -16.09 37.62 17.18
C ASP A 5 -16.70 36.23 17.01
N GLU A 6 -17.99 36.10 17.32
CA GLU A 6 -18.77 34.88 17.14
C GLU A 6 -19.81 35.05 16.03
N LEU A 7 -19.98 34.00 15.23
CA LEU A 7 -20.92 34.01 14.11
C LEU A 7 -21.52 32.61 13.88
N TRP A 8 -22.83 32.56 13.69
CA TRP A 8 -23.57 31.36 13.33
C TRP A 8 -23.80 31.37 11.81
N LEU A 9 -23.42 30.29 11.14
CA LEU A 9 -23.59 30.13 9.71
C LEU A 9 -24.67 29.08 9.47
N CYS A 10 -25.84 29.54 9.03
CA CYS A 10 -26.99 28.70 8.71
C CYS A 10 -27.02 28.35 7.22
N GLU A 11 -27.70 27.26 6.86
CA GLU A 11 -27.82 26.82 5.46
C GLU A 11 -28.73 27.75 4.66
N GLY A 12 -29.94 28.03 5.17
CA GLY A 12 -30.95 28.86 4.53
C GLY A 12 -31.19 30.23 5.16
N GLU A 13 -31.86 31.12 4.42
CA GLU A 13 -32.24 32.46 4.88
C GLU A 13 -33.28 32.40 6.01
N LEU A 14 -34.17 31.41 6.01
CA LEU A 14 -35.21 31.24 7.04
C LEU A 14 -34.59 30.87 8.39
N ASP A 15 -33.69 29.90 8.43
CA ASP A 15 -32.95 29.54 9.65
C ASP A 15 -32.10 30.69 10.18
N THR A 16 -31.52 31.46 9.27
CA THR A 16 -30.76 32.66 9.61
C THR A 16 -31.64 33.68 10.31
N LEU A 17 -32.84 33.96 9.76
CA LEU A 17 -33.80 34.87 10.37
C LEU A 17 -34.30 34.34 11.71
N CYS A 18 -34.54 33.02 11.82
CA CYS A 18 -34.94 32.37 13.07
C CYS A 18 -33.85 32.55 14.14
N ALA A 19 -32.59 32.29 13.82
CA ALA A 19 -31.45 32.50 14.71
C ALA A 19 -31.30 33.98 15.14
N ILE A 20 -31.43 34.92 14.20
CA ILE A 20 -31.36 36.37 14.49
C ILE A 20 -32.49 36.78 15.44
N SER A 21 -33.71 36.29 15.21
CA SER A 21 -34.87 36.60 16.07
C SER A 21 -34.68 36.12 17.51
N ASN A 22 -33.92 35.04 17.69
CA ASN A 22 -33.50 34.51 18.98
C ASN A 22 -32.24 35.19 19.54
N GLY A 23 -31.70 36.22 18.87
CA GLY A 23 -30.56 37.01 19.35
C GLY A 23 -29.18 36.38 19.08
N LEU A 24 -29.09 35.42 18.15
CA LEU A 24 -27.81 34.89 17.69
C LEU A 24 -27.28 35.73 16.51
N PRO A 25 -25.98 36.07 16.47
CA PRO A 25 -25.39 36.71 15.31
C PRO A 25 -25.26 35.67 14.19
N ALA A 26 -26.27 35.59 13.32
CA ALA A 26 -26.30 34.60 12.24
C ALA A 26 -26.21 35.22 10.85
N VAL A 27 -25.70 34.44 9.90
CA VAL A 27 -25.68 34.71 8.45
C VAL A 27 -25.94 33.42 7.68
N SER A 28 -26.41 33.53 6.45
CA SER A 28 -26.43 32.47 5.44
C SER A 28 -25.76 32.97 4.16
N VAL A 29 -25.49 32.04 3.25
CA VAL A 29 -25.09 32.37 1.89
C VAL A 29 -26.30 32.18 0.98
N THR A 30 -26.57 33.18 0.14
CA THR A 30 -27.69 33.13 -0.81
C THR A 30 -27.50 31.98 -1.80
N GLY A 31 -28.49 31.09 -1.89
CA GLY A 31 -28.46 29.88 -2.75
C GLY A 31 -28.08 28.57 -2.06
N GLY A 32 -27.92 28.57 -0.73
CA GLY A 32 -27.68 27.37 0.08
C GLY A 32 -26.22 26.91 0.10
N ALA A 33 -25.99 25.73 0.69
CA ALA A 33 -24.66 25.17 0.96
C ALA A 33 -23.71 25.07 -0.26
N GLY A 34 -24.25 25.04 -1.48
CA GLY A 34 -23.50 24.94 -2.72
C GLY A 34 -22.91 26.27 -3.25
N SER A 35 -23.35 27.41 -2.73
CA SER A 35 -23.13 28.73 -3.36
C SER A 35 -22.00 29.57 -2.77
N TRP A 36 -21.12 28.97 -1.97
CA TRP A 36 -19.98 29.68 -1.36
C TRP A 36 -19.04 30.27 -2.41
N LYS A 37 -18.70 31.56 -2.24
CA LYS A 37 -17.71 32.27 -3.07
C LYS A 37 -16.44 32.52 -2.26
N ASP A 38 -15.28 32.34 -2.89
CA ASP A 38 -13.98 32.48 -2.23
C ASP A 38 -13.78 33.86 -1.59
N ASP A 39 -14.37 34.91 -2.18
CA ASP A 39 -14.36 36.28 -1.67
C ASP A 39 -15.02 36.44 -0.28
N PHE A 40 -15.83 35.48 0.15
CA PHE A 40 -16.45 35.51 1.47
C PHE A 40 -15.50 35.05 2.58
N THR A 41 -14.61 34.11 2.28
CA THR A 41 -13.70 33.48 3.25
C THR A 41 -12.91 34.50 4.09
N PRO A 42 -12.33 35.58 3.52
CA PRO A 42 -11.62 36.61 4.30
C PRO A 42 -12.48 37.33 5.36
N LEU A 43 -13.81 37.39 5.17
CA LEU A 43 -14.73 38.06 6.11
C LEU A 43 -14.85 37.33 7.45
N PHE A 44 -14.46 36.05 7.49
CA PHE A 44 -14.53 35.19 8.68
C PHE A 44 -13.19 35.13 9.44
N LYS A 45 -12.15 35.83 8.97
CA LYS A 45 -10.80 35.76 9.55
C LYS A 45 -10.79 36.11 11.04
N GLY A 46 -10.24 35.20 11.85
CA GLY A 46 -10.08 35.38 13.30
C GLY A 46 -11.35 35.21 14.12
N LYS A 47 -12.47 34.81 13.51
CA LYS A 47 -13.75 34.59 14.20
C LYS A 47 -13.91 33.14 14.67
N THR A 48 -14.84 32.93 15.59
CA THR A 48 -15.41 31.61 15.89
C THR A 48 -16.70 31.43 15.10
N VAL A 49 -16.72 30.42 14.23
CA VAL A 49 -17.83 30.15 13.31
C VAL A 49 -18.49 28.84 13.69
N TYR A 50 -19.76 28.94 14.05
CA TYR A 50 -20.63 27.79 14.35
C TYR A 50 -21.47 27.50 13.11
N ILE A 51 -21.18 26.41 12.41
CA ILE A 51 -21.93 25.99 11.22
C ILE A 51 -23.08 25.13 11.69
N VAL A 52 -24.31 25.52 11.34
CA VAL A 52 -25.55 24.83 11.73
C VAL A 52 -26.39 24.66 10.47
N TYR A 53 -26.13 23.57 9.76
CA TYR A 53 -26.83 23.22 8.52
C TYR A 53 -27.87 22.13 8.80
N ASP A 54 -28.65 21.79 7.79
CA ASP A 54 -29.78 20.88 7.93
C ASP A 54 -29.30 19.47 8.30
N CYS A 55 -30.12 18.73 9.04
CA CYS A 55 -29.82 17.39 9.55
C CYS A 55 -29.95 16.29 8.47
N ASP A 56 -29.72 16.62 7.20
CA ASP A 56 -29.79 15.69 6.07
C ASP A 56 -28.39 15.41 5.44
N GLU A 57 -28.36 14.60 4.39
CA GLU A 57 -27.09 14.28 3.71
C GLU A 57 -26.47 15.49 2.99
N ALA A 58 -27.31 16.40 2.47
CA ALA A 58 -26.85 17.58 1.74
C ALA A 58 -26.25 18.62 2.69
N GLY A 59 -26.91 18.92 3.80
CA GLY A 59 -26.45 19.82 4.86
C GLY A 59 -25.18 19.31 5.54
N ARG A 60 -25.07 18.00 5.82
CA ARG A 60 -23.82 17.39 6.34
C ARG A 60 -22.64 17.56 5.37
N LYS A 61 -22.82 17.26 4.08
CA LYS A 61 -21.77 17.47 3.07
C LYS A 61 -21.43 18.96 2.88
N GLY A 62 -22.45 19.81 2.93
CA GLY A 62 -22.33 21.26 2.84
C GLY A 62 -21.49 21.84 3.96
N SER A 63 -21.86 21.52 5.20
CA SER A 63 -21.16 22.00 6.41
C SER A 63 -19.71 21.53 6.46
N GLU A 64 -19.40 20.28 6.11
CA GLU A 64 -18.02 19.79 6.01
C GLU A 64 -17.18 20.55 4.96
N LYS A 65 -17.79 20.85 3.80
CA LYS A 65 -17.15 21.61 2.73
C LYS A 65 -16.82 23.02 3.19
N ILE A 66 -17.77 23.71 3.80
CA ILE A 66 -17.55 25.08 4.32
C ILE A 66 -16.55 25.06 5.47
N ALA A 67 -16.64 24.09 6.38
CA ALA A 67 -15.67 23.95 7.46
C ALA A 67 -14.25 23.75 6.93
N SER A 68 -14.09 22.96 5.87
CA SER A 68 -12.82 22.74 5.18
C SER A 68 -12.28 23.98 4.47
N THR A 69 -13.15 24.86 3.98
CA THR A 69 -12.80 26.14 3.33
C THR A 69 -12.39 27.20 4.37
N LEU A 70 -13.08 27.25 5.51
CA LEU A 70 -12.79 28.17 6.60
C LEU A 70 -11.65 27.68 7.52
N HIS A 71 -11.25 26.42 7.39
CA HIS A 71 -10.16 25.83 8.17
C HIS A 71 -8.84 26.60 7.96
N GLY A 72 -8.23 27.05 9.06
CA GLY A 72 -7.02 27.87 9.04
C GLY A 72 -7.26 29.38 8.90
N VAL A 73 -8.50 29.80 8.63
CA VAL A 73 -8.93 31.21 8.58
C VAL A 73 -9.72 31.60 9.83
N ALA A 74 -10.58 30.69 10.29
CA ALA A 74 -11.43 30.85 11.46
C ALA A 74 -11.37 29.62 12.38
N CYS A 75 -11.81 29.77 13.63
CA CYS A 75 -12.09 28.64 14.52
C CYS A 75 -13.47 28.11 14.15
N VAL A 76 -13.54 26.95 13.50
CA VAL A 76 -14.81 26.41 12.99
C VAL A 76 -15.30 25.27 13.86
N LYS A 77 -16.60 25.24 14.14
CA LYS A 77 -17.30 24.11 14.76
C LYS A 77 -18.54 23.78 13.94
N VAL A 78 -18.70 22.52 13.56
CA VAL A 78 -19.90 22.02 12.87
C VAL A 78 -20.83 21.45 13.92
N ILE A 79 -21.95 22.10 14.16
CA ILE A 79 -22.88 21.73 15.22
C ILE A 79 -23.85 20.70 14.68
N ASP A 80 -23.94 19.57 15.36
CA ASP A 80 -25.01 18.60 15.16
C ASP A 80 -26.18 18.96 16.10
N LEU A 81 -27.36 19.21 15.54
CA LEU A 81 -28.56 19.52 16.32
C LEU A 81 -29.13 18.27 17.01
N GLY A 82 -28.69 17.06 16.65
CA GLY A 82 -29.21 15.81 17.23
C GLY A 82 -30.72 15.63 16.98
N LEU A 83 -31.21 16.20 15.88
CA LEU A 83 -32.59 16.16 15.43
C LEU A 83 -32.79 15.05 14.39
N GLU A 84 -34.03 14.82 13.98
CA GLU A 84 -34.35 13.83 12.95
C GLU A 84 -33.79 14.23 11.57
N ASN A 85 -33.66 13.24 10.69
CA ASN A 85 -33.08 13.48 9.37
C ASN A 85 -34.00 14.35 8.51
N GLY A 86 -33.49 15.50 8.05
CA GLY A 86 -34.27 16.51 7.30
C GLY A 86 -34.82 17.65 8.15
N GLU A 87 -34.55 17.67 9.45
CA GLU A 87 -34.89 18.81 10.32
C GLU A 87 -33.77 19.86 10.37
N ASP A 88 -34.12 21.09 10.73
CA ASP A 88 -33.26 22.26 10.67
C ASP A 88 -33.24 23.07 11.98
N LEU A 89 -32.59 24.23 11.95
CA LEU A 89 -32.50 25.11 13.10
C LEU A 89 -33.85 25.75 13.46
N THR A 90 -34.74 25.93 12.50
CA THR A 90 -36.09 26.41 12.77
C THR A 90 -36.88 25.38 13.58
N ASN A 91 -36.80 24.09 13.25
CA ASN A 91 -37.42 23.01 14.03
C ASN A 91 -36.91 23.03 15.49
N TRP A 92 -35.60 23.20 15.70
CA TRP A 92 -34.99 23.29 17.04
C TRP A 92 -35.70 24.32 17.94
N PHE A 93 -35.94 25.54 17.43
CA PHE A 93 -36.57 26.62 18.19
C PHE A 93 -38.09 26.50 18.27
N VAL A 94 -38.74 26.16 17.16
CA VAL A 94 -40.20 26.26 17.01
C VAL A 94 -40.90 24.99 17.47
N ASP A 95 -40.46 23.83 16.97
CA ASP A 95 -41.15 22.56 17.21
C ASP A 95 -40.71 21.92 18.52
N TYR A 96 -39.40 21.93 18.78
CA TYR A 96 -38.81 21.37 20.00
C TYR A 96 -38.77 22.37 21.16
N GLY A 97 -39.09 23.66 20.93
CA GLY A 97 -39.16 24.70 21.96
C GLY A 97 -37.85 24.96 22.70
N ARG A 98 -36.72 24.56 22.14
CA ARG A 98 -35.39 24.74 22.75
C ARG A 98 -34.93 26.17 22.62
N ASN A 99 -34.08 26.62 23.54
CA ASN A 99 -33.60 27.99 23.54
C ASN A 99 -32.17 28.14 23.02
N LYS A 100 -31.75 29.40 22.84
CA LYS A 100 -30.42 29.75 22.29
C LYS A 100 -29.25 29.33 23.19
N GLU A 101 -29.48 29.22 24.49
CA GLU A 101 -28.44 28.86 25.44
C GLU A 101 -28.12 27.37 25.38
N GLU A 102 -29.14 26.53 25.17
CA GLU A 102 -28.95 25.11 24.86
C GLU A 102 -28.10 24.92 23.59
N LEU A 103 -28.40 25.69 22.53
CA LEU A 103 -27.61 25.64 21.30
C LEU A 103 -26.15 26.10 21.52
N ARG A 104 -25.94 27.12 22.37
CA ARG A 104 -24.58 27.54 22.79
C ARG A 104 -23.87 26.48 23.62
N GLU A 105 -24.58 25.70 24.42
CA GLU A 105 -23.99 24.57 25.15
C GLU A 105 -23.53 23.46 24.21
N GLU A 106 -24.32 23.12 23.20
CA GLU A 106 -23.91 22.17 22.15
C GLU A 106 -22.70 22.68 21.37
N ALA A 107 -22.67 23.98 21.07
CA ALA A 107 -21.50 24.61 20.46
C ALA A 107 -20.24 24.58 21.35
N LYS A 108 -20.39 24.60 22.68
CA LYS A 108 -19.25 24.42 23.61
C LYS A 108 -18.74 22.99 23.59
N ARG A 109 -19.63 22.00 23.58
CA ARG A 109 -19.30 20.55 23.55
C ARG A 109 -18.71 20.11 22.21
N THR A 110 -19.11 20.76 21.13
CA THR A 110 -18.64 20.46 19.78
C THR A 110 -17.13 20.72 19.67
N PRO A 111 -16.33 19.73 19.22
CA PRO A 111 -14.90 19.91 19.01
C PRO A 111 -14.63 20.87 17.85
N VAL A 112 -13.49 21.56 17.88
CA VAL A 112 -13.05 22.39 16.75
C VAL A 112 -12.78 21.49 15.55
N PHE A 113 -13.35 21.87 14.40
CA PHE A 113 -13.18 21.14 13.15
C PHE A 113 -11.70 21.02 12.78
N LYS A 114 -11.24 19.77 12.71
CA LYS A 114 -9.91 19.43 12.19
C LYS A 114 -10.10 18.83 10.81
N LYS A 115 -9.45 19.43 9.82
CA LYS A 115 -9.42 18.88 8.47
C LYS A 115 -8.56 17.61 8.51
N ILE A 116 -9.19 16.45 8.33
CA ILE A 116 -8.46 15.19 8.12
C ILE A 116 -7.61 15.40 6.87
N THR A 117 -6.31 15.24 7.02
CA THR A 117 -5.38 15.41 5.91
C THR A 117 -5.54 14.25 4.92
N LYS A 118 -5.24 14.49 3.64
CA LYS A 118 -5.18 13.41 2.63
C LYS A 118 -4.24 12.26 3.05
N ALA A 119 -3.23 12.57 3.86
CA ALA A 119 -2.30 11.58 4.42
C ALA A 119 -2.98 10.67 5.46
N GLU A 120 -3.79 11.22 6.35
CA GLU A 120 -4.54 10.45 7.36
C GLU A 120 -5.61 9.58 6.70
N GLN A 121 -6.33 10.11 5.70
CA GLN A 121 -7.33 9.34 4.96
C GLN A 121 -6.69 8.15 4.22
N LYS A 122 -5.57 8.39 3.53
CA LYS A 122 -4.79 7.35 2.86
C LYS A 122 -4.27 6.30 3.86
N THR A 123 -3.95 6.72 5.08
CA THR A 123 -3.51 5.81 6.14
C THR A 123 -4.65 4.90 6.57
N THR A 124 -5.85 5.44 6.79
CA THR A 124 -7.05 4.66 7.14
C THR A 124 -7.44 3.68 6.03
N ASP A 125 -7.43 4.11 4.77
CA ASP A 125 -7.72 3.24 3.62
C ASP A 125 -6.73 2.09 3.49
N ASN A 126 -5.43 2.37 3.70
CA ASN A 126 -4.41 1.34 3.72
C ASN A 126 -4.64 0.33 4.84
N VAL A 127 -5.00 0.76 6.04
CA VAL A 127 -5.30 -0.13 7.17
C VAL A 127 -6.51 -1.01 6.88
N LEU A 128 -7.60 -0.44 6.34
CA LEU A 128 -8.78 -1.21 5.93
C LEU A 128 -8.44 -2.28 4.89
N ARG A 129 -7.58 -1.95 3.92
CA ARG A 129 -7.08 -2.91 2.92
C ARG A 129 -6.24 -4.03 3.54
N LEU A 130 -5.43 -3.74 4.56
CA LEU A 130 -4.64 -4.76 5.26
C LEU A 130 -5.54 -5.66 6.12
N VAL A 131 -6.52 -5.08 6.81
CA VAL A 131 -7.47 -5.83 7.66
C VAL A 131 -8.32 -6.78 6.81
N SER A 132 -8.71 -6.40 5.60
CA SER A 132 -9.48 -7.30 4.70
C SER A 132 -8.70 -8.54 4.25
N GLN A 133 -7.36 -8.52 4.35
CA GLN A 133 -6.50 -9.67 4.09
C GLN A 133 -6.32 -10.58 5.32
N SER A 134 -6.82 -10.17 6.49
CA SER A 134 -6.71 -10.97 7.71
C SER A 134 -7.59 -12.23 7.61
N LEU A 135 -7.00 -13.38 7.99
CA LEU A 135 -7.67 -14.67 7.97
C LEU A 135 -7.44 -15.35 9.31
N SER A 136 -8.52 -15.76 9.98
CA SER A 136 -8.42 -16.59 11.18
C SER A 136 -7.88 -17.98 10.81
N VAL A 137 -7.13 -18.61 11.72
CA VAL A 137 -6.63 -20.00 11.54
C VAL A 137 -7.77 -20.97 11.21
N ARG A 138 -8.94 -20.87 11.86
CA ARG A 138 -10.11 -21.71 11.54
C ARG A 138 -10.49 -21.62 10.06
N LYS A 139 -10.72 -20.41 9.57
CA LYS A 139 -11.03 -20.16 8.15
C LYS A 139 -9.93 -20.61 7.19
N LEU A 140 -8.66 -20.60 7.61
CA LEU A 140 -7.57 -21.14 6.79
C LEU A 140 -7.69 -22.66 6.64
N LEU A 141 -7.94 -23.37 7.74
CA LEU A 141 -8.06 -24.84 7.74
C LEU A 141 -9.32 -25.34 7.01
N GLU A 142 -10.35 -24.49 6.89
CA GLU A 142 -11.57 -24.78 6.14
C GLU A 142 -11.43 -24.54 4.63
N LYS A 143 -10.34 -23.90 4.18
CA LYS A 143 -10.10 -23.66 2.76
C LYS A 143 -9.50 -24.90 2.09
N ASP A 144 -10.04 -25.23 0.94
CA ASP A 144 -9.39 -26.11 -0.02
C ASP A 144 -8.34 -25.29 -0.78
N LEU A 145 -7.06 -25.47 -0.43
CA LEU A 145 -5.95 -24.75 -1.03
C LEU A 145 -5.29 -25.67 -2.08
N PRO A 146 -4.97 -25.16 -3.28
CA PRO A 146 -4.26 -25.95 -4.27
C PRO A 146 -2.87 -26.37 -3.76
N GLU A 147 -2.38 -27.52 -4.20
CA GLU A 147 -1.02 -27.94 -3.91
C GLU A 147 -0.02 -26.94 -4.49
N GLU A 148 0.99 -26.58 -3.69
CA GLU A 148 2.07 -25.71 -4.14
C GLU A 148 2.91 -26.42 -5.21
N GLU A 149 3.10 -25.76 -6.35
CA GLU A 149 4.00 -26.24 -7.39
C GLU A 149 5.44 -25.87 -7.06
N PHE A 150 6.34 -26.85 -7.19
CA PHE A 150 7.77 -26.66 -6.94
C PHE A 150 8.60 -26.96 -8.20
N LEU A 151 9.63 -26.15 -8.45
CA LEU A 151 10.67 -26.45 -9.43
C LEU A 151 11.59 -27.56 -8.92
N ILE A 152 11.90 -27.54 -7.62
CA ILE A 152 12.57 -28.65 -6.91
C ILE A 152 11.68 -29.05 -5.74
N GLY A 153 11.16 -30.27 -5.80
CA GLY A 153 10.21 -30.80 -4.84
C GLY A 153 10.74 -30.88 -3.40
N GLY A 154 9.83 -31.12 -2.47
CA GLY A 154 10.14 -31.15 -1.03
C GLY A 154 10.41 -29.77 -0.43
N GLY A 155 9.86 -28.70 -1.03
CA GLY A 155 9.98 -27.34 -0.51
C GLY A 155 11.29 -26.63 -0.81
N ILE A 156 12.14 -27.16 -1.72
CA ILE A 156 13.48 -26.61 -1.96
C ILE A 156 13.43 -25.38 -2.85
N ILE A 157 12.70 -25.42 -3.97
CA ILE A 157 12.45 -24.24 -4.82
C ILE A 157 10.96 -24.19 -5.20
N PRO A 158 10.17 -23.26 -4.66
CA PRO A 158 8.79 -23.04 -5.10
C PRO A 158 8.76 -22.42 -6.51
N LYS A 159 7.67 -22.62 -7.25
CA LYS A 159 7.47 -22.01 -8.57
C LYS A 159 7.33 -20.49 -8.48
N GLU A 160 6.77 -20.00 -7.38
CA GLU A 160 6.64 -18.58 -7.07
C GLU A 160 7.26 -18.28 -5.71
N GLY A 161 8.10 -17.24 -5.63
CA GLY A 161 8.78 -16.83 -4.40
C GLY A 161 10.30 -16.79 -4.52
N TYR A 162 10.97 -16.74 -3.37
CA TYR A 162 12.43 -16.61 -3.28
C TYR A 162 13.02 -17.64 -2.33
N VAL A 163 14.22 -18.11 -2.67
CA VAL A 163 15.02 -19.02 -1.83
C VAL A 163 16.34 -18.35 -1.53
N LEU A 164 16.74 -18.36 -0.26
CA LEU A 164 18.03 -17.84 0.17
C LEU A 164 18.99 -19.00 0.47
N LEU A 165 20.03 -19.14 -0.35
CA LEU A 165 21.14 -20.05 -0.08
C LEU A 165 22.24 -19.33 0.71
N ALA A 166 22.32 -19.57 2.01
CA ALA A 166 23.25 -18.93 2.92
C ALA A 166 24.31 -19.91 3.47
N GLY A 167 25.45 -19.37 3.89
CA GLY A 167 26.60 -20.12 4.38
C GLY A 167 27.87 -19.28 4.36
N LEU A 168 28.90 -19.69 5.10
CA LEU A 168 30.16 -18.95 5.16
C LEU A 168 30.90 -18.97 3.81
N THR A 169 31.82 -18.04 3.63
CA THR A 169 32.65 -17.93 2.43
C THR A 169 33.43 -19.23 2.21
N LYS A 170 33.43 -19.76 0.99
CA LYS A 170 34.06 -21.03 0.57
C LYS A 170 33.43 -22.33 1.08
N GLU A 171 32.24 -22.29 1.69
CA GLU A 171 31.48 -23.50 2.11
C GLU A 171 30.68 -24.18 0.97
N GLY A 172 31.00 -23.89 -0.30
CA GLY A 172 30.40 -24.60 -1.44
C GLY A 172 29.03 -24.09 -1.92
N LYS A 173 28.55 -22.91 -1.50
CA LYS A 173 27.29 -22.31 -2.00
C LYS A 173 27.19 -22.26 -3.52
N THR A 174 28.21 -21.69 -4.18
CA THR A 174 28.29 -21.64 -5.66
C THR A 174 28.27 -23.05 -6.26
N ILE A 175 28.97 -24.02 -5.65
CA ILE A 175 28.99 -25.41 -6.14
C ILE A 175 27.59 -26.01 -6.07
N LEU A 176 26.89 -25.83 -4.95
CA LEU A 176 25.53 -26.33 -4.76
C LEU A 176 24.54 -25.65 -5.72
N ALA A 177 24.62 -24.32 -5.88
CA ALA A 177 23.76 -23.56 -6.77
C ALA A 177 23.93 -23.97 -8.25
N LEU A 178 25.17 -24.19 -8.69
CA LEU A 178 25.44 -24.72 -10.04
C LEU A 178 24.92 -26.15 -10.21
N GLN A 179 25.08 -26.98 -9.18
CA GLN A 179 24.54 -28.35 -9.20
C GLN A 179 23.01 -28.34 -9.31
N MET A 180 22.32 -27.49 -8.53
CA MET A 180 20.87 -27.30 -8.62
C MET A 180 20.47 -26.90 -10.04
N GLY A 181 21.19 -25.96 -10.67
CA GLY A 181 20.93 -25.55 -12.04
C GLY A 181 21.06 -26.70 -13.06
N LEU A 182 22.08 -27.56 -12.92
CA LEU A 182 22.23 -28.74 -13.79
C LEU A 182 21.08 -29.75 -13.63
N HIS A 183 20.62 -29.97 -12.40
CA HIS A 183 19.47 -30.85 -12.12
C HIS A 183 18.16 -30.28 -12.67
N LEU A 184 17.97 -28.96 -12.57
CA LEU A 184 16.81 -28.25 -13.11
C LEU A 184 16.72 -28.34 -14.64
N VAL A 185 17.83 -28.11 -15.36
CA VAL A 185 17.80 -28.18 -16.83
C VAL A 185 17.66 -29.59 -17.37
N SER A 186 18.10 -30.60 -16.61
CA SER A 186 18.03 -32.01 -17.00
C SER A 186 16.79 -32.75 -16.49
N ALA A 187 16.01 -32.14 -15.59
CA ALA A 187 14.92 -32.78 -14.84
C ALA A 187 15.36 -34.07 -14.15
N THR A 188 16.51 -34.00 -13.46
CA THR A 188 17.05 -35.13 -12.68
C THR A 188 16.89 -34.87 -11.18
N PRO A 189 16.63 -35.90 -10.35
CA PRO A 189 16.48 -35.73 -8.91
C PRO A 189 17.68 -35.02 -8.27
N PHE A 190 17.40 -33.93 -7.56
CA PHE A 190 18.42 -33.19 -6.83
C PHE A 190 18.77 -33.93 -5.53
N LEU A 191 20.08 -34.12 -5.29
CA LEU A 191 20.61 -34.87 -4.14
C LEU A 191 19.99 -36.27 -3.96
N GLU A 192 19.57 -36.90 -5.07
CA GLU A 192 18.94 -38.24 -5.10
C GLU A 192 17.63 -38.35 -4.31
N ARG A 193 17.13 -37.23 -3.78
CA ARG A 193 15.98 -37.19 -2.86
C ARG A 193 14.87 -36.28 -3.36
N PHE A 194 15.22 -35.15 -3.95
CA PHE A 194 14.26 -34.11 -4.28
C PHE A 194 13.87 -34.18 -5.75
N PRO A 195 12.59 -34.50 -6.07
CA PRO A 195 12.17 -34.69 -7.45
C PRO A 195 12.13 -33.36 -8.21
N ILE A 196 12.45 -33.42 -9.50
CA ILE A 196 12.28 -32.32 -10.46
C ILE A 196 11.44 -32.87 -11.60
N ASN A 197 10.18 -32.45 -11.66
CA ASN A 197 9.19 -33.06 -12.57
C ASN A 197 9.30 -32.52 -14.01
N ASN A 198 9.81 -31.30 -14.18
CA ASN A 198 9.90 -30.62 -15.46
C ASN A 198 11.28 -29.99 -15.64
N LYS A 199 11.77 -29.99 -16.88
CA LYS A 199 12.98 -29.22 -17.22
C LYS A 199 12.69 -27.73 -17.08
N ALA A 200 13.64 -27.00 -16.52
CA ALA A 200 13.51 -25.58 -16.27
C ALA A 200 14.69 -24.82 -16.91
N LYS A 201 14.42 -23.66 -17.48
CA LYS A 201 15.44 -22.74 -17.96
C LYS A 201 15.99 -21.91 -16.81
N VAL A 202 17.31 -21.93 -16.64
CA VAL A 202 18.02 -21.32 -15.53
C VAL A 202 18.81 -20.13 -16.03
N LEU A 203 18.60 -18.96 -15.43
CA LEU A 203 19.47 -17.79 -15.59
C LEU A 203 20.32 -17.62 -14.34
N TYR A 204 21.64 -17.77 -14.46
CA TYR A 204 22.57 -17.65 -13.34
C TYR A 204 23.43 -16.41 -13.48
N ILE A 205 23.12 -15.44 -12.65
CA ILE A 205 23.75 -14.13 -12.63
C ILE A 205 24.85 -14.14 -11.58
N PHE A 206 26.09 -13.84 -11.99
CA PHE A 206 27.25 -13.90 -11.10
C PHE A 206 28.13 -12.66 -11.19
N ALA A 207 28.74 -12.31 -10.05
CA ALA A 207 29.64 -11.15 -9.93
C ALA A 207 31.05 -11.52 -9.41
N GLU A 208 31.17 -12.54 -8.56
CA GLU A 208 32.44 -12.91 -7.91
C GLU A 208 33.31 -13.84 -8.78
N ASN A 209 32.68 -14.82 -9.42
CA ASN A 209 33.38 -15.90 -10.12
C ASN A 209 33.88 -15.51 -11.52
N THR A 210 34.85 -16.27 -12.02
CA THR A 210 35.31 -16.18 -13.42
C THR A 210 34.67 -17.28 -14.26
N LEU A 211 34.50 -17.05 -15.57
CA LEU A 211 33.98 -18.06 -16.50
C LEU A 211 34.84 -19.34 -16.51
N ASN A 212 36.16 -19.22 -16.42
CA ASN A 212 37.05 -20.37 -16.31
C ASN A 212 36.80 -21.17 -15.02
N GLY A 213 36.61 -20.48 -13.89
CA GLY A 213 36.27 -21.13 -12.62
C GLY A 213 34.95 -21.90 -12.69
N LEU A 214 33.90 -21.26 -13.21
CA LEU A 214 32.58 -21.89 -13.38
C LEU A 214 32.64 -23.08 -14.35
N ASN A 215 33.32 -22.94 -15.49
CA ASN A 215 33.51 -24.02 -16.46
C ASN A 215 34.21 -25.24 -15.84
N ASN A 216 35.23 -25.03 -15.00
CA ASN A 216 35.91 -26.12 -14.30
C ASN A 216 34.99 -26.85 -13.32
N ILE A 217 34.12 -26.14 -12.60
CA ILE A 217 33.15 -26.74 -11.67
C ILE A 217 32.09 -27.51 -12.45
N LEU A 218 31.45 -26.87 -13.44
CA LEU A 218 30.38 -27.46 -14.24
C LEU A 218 30.84 -28.71 -14.98
N ARG A 219 32.04 -28.71 -15.57
CA ARG A 219 32.60 -29.91 -16.23
C ARG A 219 32.70 -31.10 -15.28
N LYS A 220 33.20 -30.88 -14.06
CA LYS A 220 33.31 -31.94 -13.05
C LYS A 220 31.93 -32.43 -12.61
N GLN A 221 30.97 -31.53 -12.41
CA GLN A 221 29.61 -31.89 -12.02
C GLN A 221 28.88 -32.65 -13.13
N ILE A 222 29.02 -32.25 -14.40
CA ILE A 222 28.41 -32.95 -15.54
C ILE A 222 28.97 -34.36 -15.67
N VAL A 223 30.29 -34.55 -15.51
CA VAL A 223 30.90 -35.89 -15.46
C VAL A 223 30.32 -36.70 -14.32
N GLY A 224 30.29 -36.15 -13.10
CA GLY A 224 29.74 -36.84 -11.93
C GLY A 224 28.25 -37.19 -12.04
N LEU A 225 27.45 -36.38 -12.74
CA LEU A 225 26.06 -36.71 -13.05
C LEU A 225 25.98 -37.91 -14.00
N ARG A 226 26.78 -37.91 -15.07
CA ARG A 226 26.81 -39.01 -16.05
C ARG A 226 27.30 -40.32 -15.43
N ASP A 227 28.27 -40.25 -14.53
CA ASP A 227 28.79 -41.42 -13.80
C ASP A 227 27.74 -42.05 -12.87
N ARG A 228 26.70 -41.29 -12.49
CA ARG A 228 25.54 -41.76 -11.71
C ARG A 228 24.33 -42.10 -12.58
N ASP A 229 24.54 -42.31 -13.88
CA ASP A 229 23.49 -42.58 -14.88
C ASP A 229 22.44 -41.49 -15.05
N TYR A 230 22.71 -40.25 -14.59
CA TYR A 230 21.84 -39.12 -14.88
C TYR A 230 22.03 -38.63 -16.32
N LYS A 231 20.93 -38.61 -17.07
CA LYS A 231 20.92 -38.17 -18.47
C LYS A 231 20.84 -36.66 -18.55
N ILE A 232 21.94 -36.04 -18.99
CA ILE A 232 22.01 -34.61 -19.34
C ILE A 232 22.49 -34.45 -20.78
N SER A 233 21.60 -33.98 -21.64
CA SER A 233 21.86 -33.77 -23.06
C SER A 233 22.53 -32.41 -23.31
N VAL A 234 23.09 -32.22 -24.50
CA VAL A 234 23.67 -30.92 -24.90
C VAL A 234 22.58 -29.84 -24.94
N ASN A 235 21.40 -30.16 -25.46
CA ASN A 235 20.26 -29.24 -25.51
C ASN A 235 19.76 -28.83 -24.12
N ASP A 236 19.97 -29.67 -23.09
CA ASP A 236 19.65 -29.29 -21.71
C ASP A 236 20.61 -28.21 -21.21
N LEU A 237 21.88 -28.30 -21.59
CA LEU A 237 22.90 -27.31 -21.19
C LEU A 237 22.63 -25.93 -21.80
N ASP A 238 22.01 -25.86 -22.98
CA ASP A 238 21.59 -24.59 -23.59
C ASP A 238 20.53 -23.84 -22.76
N ASN A 239 19.82 -24.55 -21.88
CA ASN A 239 18.88 -23.96 -20.94
C ASN A 239 19.53 -23.45 -19.65
N PHE A 240 20.84 -23.62 -19.46
CA PHE A 240 21.59 -23.09 -18.32
C PHE A 240 22.44 -21.89 -18.73
N ILE A 241 21.88 -20.68 -18.59
CA ILE A 241 22.49 -19.44 -19.06
C ILE A 241 23.31 -18.80 -17.94
N LEU A 242 24.60 -18.55 -18.20
CA LEU A 242 25.50 -17.84 -17.29
C LEU A 242 25.62 -16.37 -17.69
N GLN A 243 25.19 -15.45 -16.84
CA GLN A 243 25.27 -14.01 -17.07
C GLN A 243 26.24 -13.36 -16.07
N LYS A 244 27.37 -12.86 -16.56
CA LYS A 244 28.24 -12.01 -15.73
C LYS A 244 27.61 -10.62 -15.65
N ALA A 245 27.33 -10.14 -14.45
CA ALA A 245 26.66 -8.84 -14.27
C ALA A 245 27.38 -7.98 -13.23
N LYS A 246 28.67 -7.74 -13.45
CA LYS A 246 29.43 -6.80 -12.60
C LYS A 246 28.92 -5.38 -12.83
N GLY A 247 28.41 -4.74 -11.79
CA GLY A 247 27.84 -3.38 -11.86
C GLY A 247 26.31 -3.34 -11.94
N LEU A 248 25.63 -4.50 -11.93
CA LEU A 248 24.19 -4.57 -11.72
C LEU A 248 23.88 -4.31 -10.23
N PHE A 249 23.01 -3.35 -9.94
CA PHE A 249 22.64 -2.95 -8.58
C PHE A 249 21.13 -3.01 -8.36
N LEU A 250 20.66 -4.07 -7.71
CA LEU A 250 19.24 -4.38 -7.51
C LEU A 250 18.57 -3.47 -6.47
N ASP A 251 19.35 -2.71 -5.70
CA ASP A 251 18.87 -1.65 -4.82
C ASP A 251 18.60 -0.32 -5.56
N THR A 252 18.68 -0.30 -6.90
CA THR A 252 18.36 0.86 -7.74
C THR A 252 17.20 0.59 -8.68
N SER A 253 16.51 1.66 -9.09
CA SER A 253 15.47 1.58 -10.12
C SER A 253 16.03 1.11 -11.46
N GLU A 254 17.26 1.51 -11.79
CA GLU A 254 17.93 1.14 -13.03
C GLU A 254 18.30 -0.35 -13.02
N GLY A 255 18.93 -0.85 -11.97
CA GLY A 255 19.33 -2.26 -11.90
C GLY A 255 18.13 -3.21 -11.81
N SER A 256 17.02 -2.78 -11.20
CA SER A 256 15.77 -3.54 -11.26
C SER A 256 15.27 -3.68 -12.70
N LYS A 257 15.27 -2.59 -13.49
CA LYS A 257 14.89 -2.62 -14.91
C LYS A 257 15.85 -3.46 -15.76
N GLU A 258 17.15 -3.40 -15.48
CA GLU A 258 18.14 -4.24 -16.15
C GLU A 258 17.89 -5.73 -15.89
N LEU A 259 17.55 -6.10 -14.64
CA LEU A 259 17.16 -7.46 -14.30
C LEU A 259 15.86 -7.87 -15.02
N ASP A 260 14.85 -7.00 -15.05
CA ASP A 260 13.59 -7.26 -15.75
C ASP A 260 13.83 -7.53 -17.25
N GLU A 261 14.71 -6.76 -17.90
CA GLU A 261 15.03 -6.97 -19.31
C GLU A 261 15.82 -8.27 -19.53
N LEU A 262 16.76 -8.64 -18.64
CA LEU A 262 17.43 -9.94 -18.69
C LEU A 262 16.44 -11.10 -18.55
N VAL A 263 15.49 -11.00 -17.63
CA VAL A 263 14.41 -11.98 -17.44
C VAL A 263 13.54 -12.05 -18.68
N ARG A 264 13.20 -10.91 -19.29
CA ARG A 264 12.41 -10.86 -20.52
C ARG A 264 13.14 -11.52 -21.70
N ILE A 265 14.40 -11.17 -21.93
CA ILE A 265 15.21 -11.70 -23.05
C ILE A 265 15.38 -13.21 -22.93
N HIS A 266 15.72 -13.69 -21.74
CA HIS A 266 16.03 -15.10 -21.55
C HIS A 266 14.80 -15.95 -21.22
N SER A 267 13.70 -15.34 -20.75
CA SER A 267 12.49 -16.01 -20.27
C SER A 267 12.80 -17.24 -19.39
N PRO A 268 13.61 -17.08 -18.32
CA PRO A 268 13.97 -18.20 -17.45
C PRO A 268 12.79 -18.61 -16.57
N ASN A 269 12.78 -19.88 -16.13
CA ASN A 269 11.88 -20.34 -15.08
C ASN A 269 12.40 -19.99 -13.68
N VAL A 270 13.71 -19.81 -13.53
CA VAL A 270 14.35 -19.45 -12.26
C VAL A 270 15.61 -18.62 -12.48
N VAL A 271 15.82 -17.64 -11.60
CA VAL A 271 17.02 -16.78 -11.59
C VAL A 271 17.84 -17.07 -10.34
N PHE A 272 19.12 -17.37 -10.53
CA PHE A 272 20.11 -17.50 -9.46
C PHE A 272 20.96 -16.23 -9.43
N ILE A 273 21.21 -15.69 -8.23
CA ILE A 273 21.99 -14.46 -8.03
C ILE A 273 23.13 -14.77 -7.04
N ASP A 274 24.36 -14.82 -7.55
CA ASP A 274 25.54 -15.30 -6.79
C ASP A 274 26.71 -14.29 -6.75
N PRO A 275 27.02 -13.69 -5.59
CA PRO A 275 26.21 -13.56 -4.37
C PRO A 275 25.39 -12.27 -4.38
N ILE A 276 24.20 -12.30 -3.76
CA ILE A 276 23.31 -11.12 -3.65
C ILE A 276 23.99 -9.87 -3.05
N SER A 277 25.00 -10.04 -2.18
CA SER A 277 25.76 -8.95 -1.55
C SER A 277 26.61 -8.11 -2.50
N LEU A 278 26.90 -8.60 -3.70
CA LEU A 278 27.59 -7.83 -4.74
C LEU A 278 26.65 -7.12 -5.71
N PHE A 279 25.34 -7.32 -5.56
CA PHE A 279 24.30 -6.70 -6.36
C PHE A 279 23.58 -5.58 -5.61
N THR A 280 24.20 -5.03 -4.56
CA THR A 280 23.71 -3.89 -3.80
C THR A 280 24.79 -2.81 -3.72
N ARG A 281 24.44 -1.52 -3.81
CA ARG A 281 25.42 -0.41 -3.64
C ARG A 281 26.01 -0.36 -2.24
N ASN A 282 25.17 -0.63 -1.24
CA ASN A 282 25.61 -0.75 0.14
C ASN A 282 26.16 -2.15 0.37
N ASN A 283 27.33 -2.22 1.01
CA ASN A 283 27.98 -3.49 1.32
C ASN A 283 27.17 -4.20 2.41
N MET A 284 26.39 -5.23 2.05
CA MET A 284 25.64 -6.04 3.01
C MET A 284 26.51 -6.85 3.98
N ASN A 285 27.84 -6.88 3.77
CA ASN A 285 28.78 -7.52 4.68
C ASN A 285 29.36 -6.55 5.74
N LYS A 286 28.86 -5.30 5.82
CA LYS A 286 29.28 -4.30 6.80
C LYS A 286 28.10 -3.76 7.59
#